data_AF-A0A7V3Y248-F1
#
_entry.id   AF-A0A7V3Y248-F1
#
_cell.length_a   1.000
_cell.length_b   1.000
_cell.length_c   1.000
_cell.angle_alpha   90.00
_cell.angle_beta   90.00
_cell.angle_gamma   90.00
#
_symmetry.space_group_name_H-M   'P 1'
#
loop_
_entity.id
_entity.type
_entity.pdbx_description
1 polymer ?
#
loop_
_entity_poly.entity_id
_entity_poly.type
_entity_poly.pdbx_seq_one_letter_code
_entity_poly.pdbx_strand_id
1 'polypeptide(L)'
;MDTMQEYFFRFIPVVYFCVAFIALLIVKKILFSLLTKWAAKTSWDFDDIIIDALKKPSFFIVLALAILIASQYTSLAEKWHILITKSVNVIIMFAITLGVANIVGALLQKYVKTANIPLAPTGLTYIIIKGLFVLIGVLIIINYVGISIAPILTTLGVGGLAVALALQDTLSNLFAGMQILIERSIRVGDFVKIEE
;
A
#
# COMPACT_ATOMS: atom_id res chain seq x y z
N MET A 1 15.17 49.89 11.80
CA MET A 1 15.75 48.77 11.05
C MET A 1 15.02 47.49 11.43
N ASP A 2 14.03 47.03 10.69
CA ASP A 2 12.74 47.66 10.40
C ASP A 2 11.75 46.49 10.46
N THR A 3 10.69 46.62 11.26
CA THR A 3 9.65 45.58 11.42
C THR A 3 9.08 45.10 10.08
N MET A 4 9.14 45.93 9.03
CA MET A 4 8.77 45.58 7.65
C MET A 4 9.65 44.49 7.02
N GLN A 5 10.95 44.42 7.32
CA GLN A 5 11.84 43.35 6.81
C GLN A 5 11.57 42.00 7.49
N GLU A 6 11.16 42.02 8.77
CA GLU A 6 10.83 40.82 9.54
C GLU A 6 9.54 40.16 9.02
N TYR A 7 8.55 40.96 8.60
CA TYR A 7 7.35 40.44 7.92
C TYR A 7 7.69 39.82 6.57
N PHE A 8 8.51 40.48 5.74
CA PHE A 8 8.91 39.95 4.43
C PHE A 8 9.61 38.58 4.54
N PHE A 9 10.51 38.41 5.52
CA PHE A 9 11.22 37.15 5.73
C PHE A 9 10.31 35.97 6.11
N ARG A 10 9.14 36.27 6.74
CA ARG A 10 8.15 35.28 7.15
C ARG A 10 7.25 34.78 6.01
N PHE A 11 7.04 35.58 4.97
CA PHE A 11 6.20 35.22 3.81
C PHE A 11 6.95 34.43 2.73
N ILE A 12 8.28 34.59 2.63
CA ILE A 12 9.14 33.92 1.65
C ILE A 12 8.96 32.38 1.63
N PRO A 13 8.97 31.66 2.77
CA PRO A 13 8.76 30.21 2.81
C PRO A 13 7.41 29.77 2.23
N VAL A 14 6.37 30.54 2.51
CA VAL A 14 4.99 30.25 2.09
C VAL A 14 4.88 30.40 0.58
N VAL A 15 5.52 31.44 0.02
CA VAL A 15 5.57 31.65 -1.43
C VAL A 15 6.31 30.50 -2.11
N TYR A 16 7.49 30.09 -1.61
CA TYR A 16 8.22 28.95 -2.16
C TYR A 16 7.43 27.64 -2.07
N PHE A 17 6.73 27.40 -0.95
CA PHE A 17 5.84 26.26 -0.81
C PHE A 17 4.71 26.29 -1.84
N CYS A 18 3.99 27.41 -1.98
CA CYS A 18 2.90 27.53 -2.94
C CYS A 18 3.38 27.35 -4.38
N VAL A 19 4.49 27.97 -4.75
CA VAL A 19 5.08 27.84 -6.10
C VAL A 19 5.52 26.40 -6.36
N ALA A 20 6.26 25.77 -5.43
CA ALA A 20 6.69 24.38 -5.56
C ALA A 20 5.49 23.42 -5.63
N PHE A 21 4.46 23.63 -4.80
CA PHE A 21 3.26 22.82 -4.78
C PHE A 21 2.49 22.91 -6.11
N ILE A 22 2.28 24.12 -6.63
CA ILE A 22 1.61 24.32 -7.93
C ILE A 22 2.43 23.70 -9.06
N ALA A 23 3.74 23.92 -9.08
CA ALA A 23 4.63 23.35 -10.08
C ALA A 23 4.59 21.81 -10.07
N LEU A 24 4.65 21.18 -8.88
CA LEU A 24 4.58 19.74 -8.74
C LEU A 24 3.20 19.17 -9.11
N LEU A 25 2.10 19.90 -8.87
CA LEU A 25 0.77 19.49 -9.34
C LEU A 25 0.68 19.50 -10.87
N ILE A 26 1.31 20.48 -11.53
CA ILE A 26 1.39 20.53 -12.99
C ILE A 26 2.24 19.37 -13.50
N VAL A 27 3.41 19.13 -12.92
CA VAL A 27 4.28 17.98 -13.26
C VAL A 27 3.53 16.67 -13.08
N LYS A 28 2.83 16.48 -11.96
CA LYS A 28 1.99 15.30 -11.73
C LYS A 28 0.94 15.14 -12.83
N LYS A 29 0.23 16.22 -13.18
CA LYS A 29 -0.82 16.19 -14.22
C LYS A 29 -0.23 15.78 -15.57
N ILE A 30 0.94 16.32 -15.93
CA ILE A 30 1.66 15.97 -17.15
C ILE A 30 2.12 14.51 -17.10
N LEU A 31 2.76 14.09 -16.02
CA LEU A 31 3.29 12.73 -15.83
C LEU A 31 2.18 11.68 -15.97
N PHE A 32 1.05 11.84 -15.25
CA PHE A 32 -0.07 10.93 -15.37
C PHE A 32 -0.74 10.98 -16.75
N SER A 33 -0.77 12.15 -17.40
CA SER A 33 -1.25 12.25 -18.79
C SER A 33 -0.32 11.55 -19.78
N LEU A 34 0.99 11.55 -19.54
CA LEU A 34 1.97 10.87 -20.39
C LEU A 34 1.92 9.35 -20.18
N LEU A 35 1.88 8.93 -18.91
CA LEU A 35 1.77 7.52 -18.52
C LEU A 35 0.49 6.89 -19.08
N THR A 36 -0.66 7.58 -18.99
CA THR A 36 -1.92 7.08 -19.59
C THR A 36 -1.85 6.99 -21.12
N LYS A 37 -1.20 7.95 -21.79
CA LYS A 37 -0.99 7.90 -23.25
C LYS A 37 -0.03 6.79 -23.66
N TRP A 38 0.94 6.44 -22.82
CA TRP A 38 1.87 5.34 -23.07
C TRP A 38 1.23 3.99 -22.79
N ALA A 39 0.48 3.87 -21.70
CA ALA A 39 -0.30 2.68 -21.38
C ALA A 39 -1.30 2.35 -22.50
N ALA A 40 -1.94 3.37 -23.10
CA ALA A 40 -2.83 3.19 -24.25
C ALA A 40 -2.14 2.65 -25.53
N LYS A 41 -0.80 2.70 -25.59
CA LYS A 41 -0.01 2.11 -26.68
C LYS A 41 0.50 0.71 -26.34
N THR A 42 0.46 0.30 -25.07
CA THR A 42 0.85 -1.03 -24.63
C THR A 42 -0.35 -1.96 -24.69
N SER A 43 -0.17 -3.21 -25.11
CA SER A 43 -1.22 -4.25 -25.05
C SER A 43 -1.40 -4.87 -23.65
N TRP A 44 -0.76 -4.31 -22.62
CA TRP A 44 -0.70 -4.88 -21.28
C TRP A 44 -1.66 -4.16 -20.33
N ASP A 45 -2.73 -4.85 -19.94
CA ASP A 45 -3.71 -4.38 -18.94
C ASP A 45 -3.12 -4.02 -17.55
N PHE A 46 -1.87 -4.39 -17.26
CA PHE A 46 -1.22 -4.09 -15.98
C PHE A 46 -0.91 -2.60 -15.83
N ASP A 47 -0.63 -1.91 -16.94
CA ASP A 47 -0.22 -0.50 -16.93
C ASP A 47 -1.37 0.39 -16.43
N ASP A 48 -2.59 0.15 -16.91
CA ASP A 48 -3.78 0.90 -16.49
C ASP A 48 -4.09 0.72 -15.00
N ILE A 49 -3.95 -0.50 -14.50
CA ILE A 49 -4.17 -0.84 -13.08
C ILE A 49 -3.17 -0.10 -12.19
N ILE A 50 -1.89 -0.09 -12.56
CA ILE A 50 -0.83 0.58 -11.80
C ILE A 50 -1.08 2.09 -11.79
N ILE A 51 -1.40 2.67 -12.94
CA ILE A 51 -1.67 4.10 -13.07
C ILE A 51 -2.87 4.50 -12.20
N ASP A 52 -3.99 3.79 -12.26
CA ASP A 52 -5.17 4.10 -11.46
C ASP A 52 -4.94 3.91 -9.96
N ALA A 53 -4.16 2.89 -9.57
CA ALA A 53 -3.81 2.64 -8.18
C ALA A 53 -2.88 3.73 -7.60
N LEU A 54 -2.00 4.33 -8.42
CA LEU A 54 -1.07 5.39 -8.01
C LEU A 54 -1.69 6.80 -8.03
N LYS A 55 -2.81 7.01 -8.73
CA LYS A 55 -3.47 8.34 -8.81
C LYS A 55 -3.75 8.95 -7.44
N LYS A 56 -4.31 8.19 -6.49
CA LYS A 56 -4.62 8.67 -5.14
C LYS A 56 -3.36 8.91 -4.29
N PRO A 57 -2.43 7.96 -4.15
CA PRO A 57 -1.13 8.16 -3.48
C PRO A 57 -0.31 9.34 -3.98
N SER A 58 -0.34 9.60 -5.29
CA SER A 58 0.50 10.65 -5.91
C SER A 58 0.27 12.04 -5.33
N PHE A 59 -0.93 12.32 -4.82
CA PHE A 59 -1.22 13.60 -4.17
C PHE A 59 -0.40 13.78 -2.89
N PHE A 60 -0.30 12.74 -2.06
CA PHE A 60 0.50 12.77 -0.83
C PHE A 60 1.99 12.90 -1.11
N ILE A 61 2.49 12.25 -2.17
CA ILE A 61 3.90 12.37 -2.60
C ILE A 61 4.20 13.80 -3.08
N VAL A 62 3.32 14.39 -3.88
CA VAL A 62 3.47 15.79 -4.33
C VAL A 62 3.48 16.76 -3.16
N LEU A 63 2.57 16.57 -2.19
CA LEU A 63 2.53 17.39 -0.98
C LEU A 63 3.82 17.24 -0.17
N ALA A 64 4.29 16.01 0.03
CA ALA A 64 5.54 15.71 0.72
C ALA A 64 6.76 16.38 0.06
N LEU A 65 6.90 16.26 -1.26
CA LEU A 65 7.99 16.87 -2.02
C LEU A 65 7.95 18.40 -1.96
N ALA A 66 6.76 19.00 -2.03
CA ALA A 66 6.60 20.45 -1.90
C ALA A 66 7.10 20.96 -0.54
N ILE A 67 6.80 20.22 0.54
CA ILE A 67 7.27 20.56 1.89
C ILE A 67 8.80 20.43 2.01
N LEU A 68 9.41 19.40 1.42
CA LEU A 68 10.88 19.24 1.45
C LEU A 68 11.60 20.36 0.71
N ILE A 69 11.11 20.73 -0.47
CA ILE A 69 11.67 21.83 -1.26
C ILE A 69 11.56 23.13 -0.46
N ALA A 70 10.38 23.44 0.09
CA ALA A 70 10.19 24.64 0.92
C ALA A 70 11.09 24.68 2.16
N SER A 71 11.33 23.52 2.79
CA SER A 71 12.20 23.42 3.97
C SER A 71 13.67 23.72 3.67
N GLN A 72 14.15 23.52 2.44
CA GLN A 72 15.56 23.81 2.09
C GLN A 72 15.84 25.31 1.93
N TYR A 73 14.82 26.11 1.62
CA TYR A 73 14.96 27.57 1.46
C TYR A 73 14.71 28.35 2.75
N THR A 74 14.32 27.67 3.81
CA THR A 74 14.07 28.29 5.11
C THR A 74 15.18 27.86 6.07
N SER A 75 15.93 28.82 6.62
CA SER A 75 16.90 28.58 7.69
C SER A 75 16.17 28.28 9.00
N LEU A 76 15.54 27.11 9.11
CA LEU A 76 14.91 26.63 10.33
C LEU A 76 15.98 26.17 11.32
N ALA A 77 15.74 26.37 12.62
CA ALA A 77 16.57 25.75 13.65
C ALA A 77 16.56 24.22 13.48
N GLU A 78 17.70 23.55 13.71
CA GLU A 78 17.92 22.13 13.41
C GLU A 78 16.82 21.19 13.93
N LYS A 79 16.25 21.48 15.10
CA LYS A 79 15.13 20.72 15.68
C LYS A 79 13.89 20.68 14.77
N TRP A 80 13.54 21.80 14.17
CA TRP A 80 12.38 21.89 13.27
C TRP A 80 12.65 21.18 11.95
N HIS A 81 13.88 21.21 11.46
CA HIS A 81 14.26 20.49 10.25
C HIS A 81 14.13 18.96 10.43
N ILE A 82 14.57 18.43 11.57
CA ILE A 82 14.42 17.00 11.91
C ILE A 82 12.94 16.61 12.02
N LEU A 83 12.12 17.42 12.68
CA LEU A 83 10.68 17.12 12.80
C LEU A 83 9.98 17.15 11.43
N ILE A 84 10.25 18.15 10.60
CA ILE A 84 9.66 18.28 9.26
C ILE A 84 10.07 17.10 8.37
N THR A 85 11.36 16.75 8.31
CA THR A 85 11.85 15.64 7.49
C THR A 85 11.27 14.30 7.95
N LYS A 86 11.19 14.07 9.26
CA LYS A 86 10.55 12.87 9.83
C LYS A 86 9.05 12.79 9.47
N SER A 87 8.31 13.90 9.59
CA SER A 87 6.89 13.96 9.18
C SER A 87 6.70 13.73 7.69
N VAL A 88 7.54 14.31 6.84
CA VAL A 88 7.46 14.08 5.39
C VAL A 88 7.72 12.63 5.04
N ASN A 89 8.75 12.00 5.62
CA ASN A 89 9.05 10.60 5.36
C ASN A 89 7.87 9.69 5.74
N VAL A 90 7.19 9.97 6.85
CA VAL A 90 5.95 9.26 7.22
C VAL A 90 4.85 9.42 6.17
N ILE A 91 4.65 10.62 5.63
CA ILE A 91 3.67 10.88 4.55
C ILE A 91 4.01 10.09 3.29
N ILE A 92 5.30 10.04 2.91
CA ILE A 92 5.77 9.28 1.75
C ILE A 92 5.55 7.78 1.96
N MET A 93 5.94 7.24 3.11
CA MET A 93 5.72 5.82 3.46
C MET A 93 4.23 5.46 3.44
N PHE A 94 3.38 6.35 3.96
CA PHE A 94 1.93 6.16 3.92
C PHE A 94 1.39 6.17 2.50
N ALA A 95 1.85 7.09 1.65
CA ALA A 95 1.48 7.13 0.24
C ALA A 95 1.88 5.84 -0.49
N ILE A 96 3.13 5.38 -0.30
CA ILE A 96 3.63 4.13 -0.89
C ILE A 96 2.78 2.95 -0.42
N THR A 97 2.48 2.87 0.88
CA THR A 97 1.63 1.82 1.45
C THR A 97 0.27 1.76 0.75
N LEU A 98 -0.40 2.91 0.61
CA LEU A 98 -1.69 2.99 -0.09
C LEU A 98 -1.56 2.60 -1.56
N GLY A 99 -0.46 2.98 -2.23
CA GLY A 99 -0.19 2.60 -3.61
C GLY A 99 -0.08 1.09 -3.78
N VAL A 100 0.78 0.45 -2.98
CA VAL A 100 0.96 -1.01 -3.01
C VAL A 100 -0.35 -1.72 -2.69
N ALA A 101 -1.06 -1.32 -1.64
CA ALA A 101 -2.33 -1.93 -1.25
C ALA A 101 -3.42 -1.81 -2.33
N ASN A 102 -3.47 -0.67 -3.05
CA ASN A 102 -4.39 -0.49 -4.17
C ASN A 102 -3.99 -1.33 -5.39
N ILE A 103 -2.70 -1.40 -5.73
CA ILE A 103 -2.19 -2.22 -6.85
C ILE A 103 -2.54 -3.68 -6.61
N VAL A 104 -2.16 -4.23 -5.46
CA VAL A 104 -2.41 -5.65 -5.15
C VAL A 104 -3.91 -5.95 -5.16
N GLY A 105 -4.71 -5.08 -4.55
CA GLY A 105 -6.16 -5.26 -4.53
C GLY A 105 -6.78 -5.22 -5.94
N ALA A 106 -6.30 -4.34 -6.82
CA ALA A 106 -6.80 -4.25 -8.20
C ALA A 106 -6.38 -5.47 -9.04
N LEU A 107 -5.14 -5.95 -8.87
CA LEU A 107 -4.66 -7.18 -9.51
C LEU A 107 -5.48 -8.40 -9.10
N LEU A 108 -5.79 -8.53 -7.81
CA LEU A 108 -6.64 -9.59 -7.29
C LEU A 108 -8.04 -9.55 -7.92
N GLN A 109 -8.68 -8.37 -7.94
CA GLN A 109 -10.01 -8.23 -8.54
C GLN A 109 -10.01 -8.61 -10.02
N LYS A 110 -8.96 -8.25 -10.76
CA LYS A 110 -8.83 -8.65 -12.16
C LYS A 110 -8.68 -10.16 -12.30
N TYR A 111 -7.80 -10.77 -11.52
CA TYR A 111 -7.57 -12.22 -11.58
C TYR A 111 -8.85 -13.02 -11.31
N VAL A 112 -9.60 -12.66 -10.26
CA VAL A 112 -10.85 -13.36 -9.92
C VAL A 112 -11.89 -13.24 -11.03
N LYS A 113 -12.02 -12.06 -11.66
CA LYS A 113 -12.92 -11.85 -12.79
C LYS A 113 -12.52 -12.68 -14.02
N THR A 114 -11.24 -12.71 -14.36
CA THR A 114 -10.74 -13.45 -15.53
C THR A 114 -10.83 -14.96 -15.34
N ALA A 115 -10.55 -15.47 -14.15
CA ALA A 115 -10.59 -16.91 -13.86
C ALA A 115 -12.01 -17.47 -13.64
N ASN A 116 -13.05 -16.63 -13.77
CA ASN A 116 -14.47 -16.97 -13.58
C ASN A 116 -14.73 -17.82 -12.32
N ILE A 117 -13.96 -17.55 -11.26
CA ILE A 117 -13.99 -18.38 -10.06
C ILE A 117 -15.34 -18.11 -9.38
N PRO A 118 -16.16 -19.14 -9.06
CA PRO A 118 -17.42 -19.00 -8.34
C PRO A 118 -17.20 -18.70 -6.85
N LEU A 119 -16.26 -17.79 -6.54
CA LEU A 119 -16.12 -17.21 -5.22
C LEU A 119 -17.27 -16.23 -5.05
N ALA A 120 -18.00 -16.32 -3.93
CA ALA A 120 -18.98 -15.32 -3.51
C ALA A 120 -18.37 -13.92 -3.71
N PRO A 121 -19.09 -12.95 -4.31
CA PRO A 121 -18.51 -11.77 -4.94
C PRO A 121 -17.59 -10.96 -4.00
N THR A 122 -16.32 -11.34 -4.01
CA THR A 122 -15.07 -10.59 -4.14
C THR A 122 -14.76 -9.41 -3.21
N GLY A 123 -15.66 -9.06 -2.28
CA GLY A 123 -15.44 -7.99 -1.30
C GLY A 123 -14.54 -8.42 -0.15
N LEU A 124 -14.81 -9.59 0.45
CA LEU A 124 -14.11 -10.04 1.67
C LEU A 124 -12.63 -10.32 1.41
N THR A 125 -12.31 -11.09 0.37
CA THR A 125 -10.91 -11.40 -0.01
C THR A 125 -10.12 -10.14 -0.35
N TYR A 126 -10.76 -9.19 -1.06
CA TYR A 126 -10.15 -7.89 -1.36
C TYR A 126 -9.85 -7.11 -0.07
N ILE A 127 -10.80 -7.04 0.86
CA ILE A 127 -10.63 -6.33 2.13
C ILE A 127 -9.53 -6.97 2.97
N ILE A 128 -9.48 -8.30 3.07
CA ILE A 128 -8.45 -9.03 3.83
C ILE A 128 -7.07 -8.77 3.25
N ILE A 129 -6.88 -8.96 1.94
CA ILE A 129 -5.58 -8.77 1.29
C ILE A 129 -5.16 -7.31 1.39
N LYS A 130 -6.05 -6.36 1.06
CA LYS A 130 -5.74 -4.94 1.18
C LYS A 130 -5.41 -4.55 2.63
N GLY A 131 -6.17 -5.07 3.59
CA GLY A 131 -5.96 -4.88 5.02
C GLY A 131 -4.59 -5.38 5.47
N LEU A 132 -4.13 -6.52 4.95
CA LEU A 132 -2.79 -7.06 5.23
C LEU A 132 -1.67 -6.11 4.77
N PHE A 133 -1.75 -5.60 3.54
CA PHE A 133 -0.74 -4.65 3.03
C PHE A 133 -0.76 -3.32 3.79
N VAL A 134 -1.95 -2.82 4.15
CA VAL A 134 -2.08 -1.62 4.98
C VAL A 134 -1.49 -1.86 6.37
N LEU A 135 -1.76 -3.02 6.99
CA LEU A 135 -1.21 -3.39 8.30
C LEU A 135 0.33 -3.41 8.26
N ILE A 136 0.92 -4.05 7.25
CA ILE A 136 2.38 -4.08 7.06
C ILE A 136 2.94 -2.66 6.94
N GLY A 137 2.33 -1.82 6.10
CA GLY A 137 2.80 -0.44 5.94
C GLY A 137 2.67 0.40 7.21
N VAL A 138 1.60 0.20 8.00
CA VAL A 138 1.45 0.84 9.32
C VAL A 138 2.55 0.39 10.27
N LEU A 139 2.89 -0.91 10.31
CA LEU A 139 4.00 -1.41 11.14
C LEU A 139 5.34 -0.78 10.73
N ILE A 140 5.60 -0.66 9.43
CA ILE A 140 6.82 0.01 8.92
C ILE A 140 6.88 1.46 9.40
N ILE A 141 5.76 2.19 9.32
CA ILE A 141 5.67 3.58 9.78
C ILE A 141 5.91 3.69 11.30
N ILE A 142 5.27 2.81 12.10
CA ILE A 142 5.45 2.78 13.56
C ILE A 142 6.92 2.54 13.91
N ASN A 143 7.56 1.58 13.23
CA ASN A 143 8.97 1.28 13.42
C ASN A 143 9.86 2.47 13.04
N TYR A 144 9.58 3.13 11.91
CA TYR A 144 10.31 4.32 11.47
C TYR A 144 10.22 5.48 12.49
N VAL A 145 9.09 5.62 13.17
CA VAL A 145 8.91 6.65 14.20
C VAL A 145 9.71 6.34 15.47
N GLY A 146 10.20 5.11 15.64
CA GLY A 146 11.01 4.64 16.77
C GLY A 146 10.19 3.90 17.83
N ILE A 147 8.94 3.55 17.54
CA ILE A 147 8.11 2.75 18.43
C ILE A 147 8.40 1.26 18.16
N SER A 148 8.62 0.49 19.23
CA SER A 148 8.84 -0.94 19.11
C SER A 148 7.60 -1.65 18.56
N ILE A 149 7.75 -2.33 17.43
CA ILE A 149 6.71 -3.16 16.84
C ILE A 149 6.67 -4.58 17.41
N ALA A 150 7.64 -4.95 18.24
CA ALA A 150 7.74 -6.31 18.79
C ALA A 150 6.49 -6.74 19.56
N PRO A 151 5.90 -5.93 20.47
CA PRO A 151 4.66 -6.30 21.15
C PRO A 151 3.49 -6.53 20.18
N ILE A 152 3.39 -5.69 19.14
CA ILE A 152 2.33 -5.82 18.12
C ILE A 152 2.52 -7.12 17.33
N LEU A 153 3.75 -7.41 16.89
CA LEU A 153 4.09 -8.66 16.21
C LEU A 153 3.82 -9.88 17.10
N THR A 154 4.12 -9.82 18.39
CA THR A 154 3.78 -10.89 19.34
C THR A 154 2.28 -11.12 19.41
N THR A 155 1.47 -10.05 19.54
CA THR A 155 0.00 -10.19 19.55
C THR A 155 -0.56 -10.72 18.24
N LEU A 156 -0.03 -10.26 17.10
CA LEU A 156 -0.42 -10.76 15.78
C LEU A 156 -0.01 -12.23 15.58
N GLY A 157 1.15 -12.63 16.11
CA GLY A 157 1.61 -14.02 16.09
C GLY A 157 0.69 -14.95 16.88
N VAL A 158 0.32 -14.55 18.11
CA VAL A 158 -0.64 -15.32 18.93
C VAL A 158 -2.04 -15.31 18.28
N GLY A 159 -2.48 -14.19 17.71
CA GLY A 159 -3.73 -14.13 16.94
C GLY A 159 -3.70 -15.03 15.70
N GLY A 160 -2.57 -15.07 15.00
CA GLY A 160 -2.35 -15.95 13.86
C GLY A 160 -2.39 -17.44 14.25
N LEU A 161 -1.85 -17.79 15.41
CA LEU A 161 -1.98 -19.13 15.97
C LEU A 161 -3.45 -19.49 16.23
N ALA A 162 -4.23 -18.59 16.81
CA ALA A 162 -5.66 -18.82 17.04
C ALA A 162 -6.43 -19.04 15.72
N VAL A 163 -6.13 -18.26 14.67
CA VAL A 163 -6.72 -18.45 13.34
C VAL A 163 -6.27 -19.78 12.71
N ALA A 164 -5.00 -20.15 12.86
CA ALA A 164 -4.48 -21.42 12.35
C ALA A 164 -5.15 -22.62 13.01
N LEU A 165 -5.37 -22.57 14.34
CA LEU A 165 -6.10 -23.60 15.07
C LEU A 165 -7.56 -23.68 14.63
N ALA A 166 -8.22 -22.53 14.41
CA ALA A 166 -9.60 -22.51 13.91
C ALA A 166 -9.75 -23.10 12.49
N LEU A 167 -8.70 -23.01 11.66
CA LEU A 167 -8.68 -23.54 10.30
C LEU A 167 -8.02 -24.93 10.18
N GLN A 168 -7.59 -25.51 11.29
CA GLN A 168 -6.81 -26.75 11.32
C GLN A 168 -7.49 -27.89 10.58
N ASP A 169 -8.78 -28.14 10.84
CA ASP A 169 -9.53 -29.22 10.20
C ASP A 169 -9.69 -29.02 8.70
N THR A 170 -9.90 -27.76 8.28
CA THR A 170 -10.04 -27.41 6.86
C THR A 170 -8.73 -27.67 6.11
N LEU A 171 -7.60 -27.26 6.70
CA LEU A 171 -6.28 -27.51 6.12
C LEU A 171 -5.94 -29.01 6.11
N SER A 172 -6.28 -29.75 7.16
CA SER A 172 -6.11 -31.20 7.22
C SER A 172 -6.85 -31.91 6.08
N ASN A 173 -8.12 -31.57 5.87
CA ASN A 173 -8.94 -32.12 4.80
C ASN A 173 -8.40 -31.75 3.40
N LEU A 174 -7.90 -30.52 3.22
CA LEU A 174 -7.26 -30.09 1.98
C LEU A 174 -6.02 -30.93 1.67
N PHE A 175 -5.14 -31.13 2.66
CA PHE A 175 -3.93 -31.95 2.49
C PHE A 175 -4.27 -33.41 2.21
N ALA A 176 -5.25 -33.99 2.91
CA ALA A 176 -5.73 -35.34 2.62
C ALA A 176 -6.24 -35.48 1.18
N GLY A 177 -7.04 -34.52 0.71
CA GLY A 177 -7.52 -34.48 -0.67
C GLY A 177 -6.38 -34.37 -1.70
N MET A 178 -5.40 -33.49 -1.48
CA MET A 178 -4.23 -33.38 -2.34
C MET A 178 -3.41 -34.67 -2.36
N GLN A 179 -3.24 -35.33 -1.21
CA GLN A 179 -2.52 -36.59 -1.12
C GLN A 179 -3.18 -37.68 -1.97
N ILE A 180 -4.51 -37.82 -1.86
CA ILE A 180 -5.28 -38.78 -2.68
C ILE A 180 -5.09 -38.49 -4.18
N LEU A 181 -5.10 -37.21 -4.59
CA LEU A 181 -4.90 -36.82 -5.99
C LEU A 181 -3.49 -37.13 -6.50
N ILE A 182 -2.46 -36.89 -5.67
CA ILE A 182 -1.05 -37.10 -6.04
C ILE A 182 -0.74 -38.60 -6.10
N GLU A 183 -1.11 -39.35 -5.07
CA GLU A 183 -0.87 -40.79 -5.00
C GLU A 183 -1.81 -41.60 -5.90
N ARG A 184 -2.92 -40.99 -6.33
CA ARG A 184 -4.02 -41.65 -7.07
C ARG A 184 -4.47 -42.94 -6.38
N SER A 185 -4.47 -42.93 -5.05
CA SER A 185 -4.79 -44.09 -4.21
C SER A 185 -6.25 -44.54 -4.35
N ILE A 186 -7.13 -43.65 -4.82
CA ILE A 186 -8.54 -43.91 -5.12
C ILE A 186 -8.85 -43.36 -6.51
N ARG A 187 -9.52 -44.15 -7.35
CA ARG A 187 -9.97 -43.76 -8.69
C ARG A 187 -11.48 -43.67 -8.75
N VAL A 188 -11.96 -42.90 -9.74
CA VAL A 188 -13.39 -42.80 -10.02
C VAL A 188 -13.90 -44.18 -10.47
N GLY A 189 -14.83 -44.74 -9.69
CA GLY A 189 -15.40 -46.08 -9.91
C GLY A 189 -14.97 -47.12 -8.88
N ASP A 190 -14.02 -46.80 -8.01
CA ASP A 190 -13.60 -47.71 -6.94
C ASP A 190 -14.67 -47.78 -5.83
N PHE A 191 -14.99 -49.00 -5.37
CA PHE A 191 -15.78 -49.21 -4.16
C PHE A 191 -14.86 -49.13 -2.95
N VAL A 192 -15.04 -48.10 -2.14
CA VAL A 192 -14.22 -47.83 -0.95
C VAL A 192 -15.07 -48.04 0.30
N LYS A 193 -14.52 -48.75 1.28
CA LYS A 193 -15.12 -48.90 2.61
C LYS A 193 -14.41 -47.95 3.57
N ILE A 194 -15.15 -47.01 4.13
CA ILE A 194 -14.66 -46.11 5.18
C ILE A 194 -15.09 -46.72 6.51
N GLU A 195 -14.15 -46.93 7.43
CA GLU A 195 -14.46 -47.37 8.79
C GLU A 195 -14.92 -46.16 9.61
N GLU A 196 -16.02 -46.33 10.35
CA GLU A 196 -16.56 -45.32 11.28
C GLU A 196 -15.64 -45.12 12.50
#